data_AF-A0A293LSV2-F1
#
_entry.id   AF-A0A293LSV2-F1
#
_cell.length_a   1.000
_cell.length_b   1.000
_cell.length_c   1.000
_cell.angle_alpha   90.00
_cell.angle_beta   90.00
_cell.angle_gamma   90.00
#
_symmetry.space_group_name_H-M   'P 1'
#
loop_
_entity.id
_entity.type
_entity.pdbx_description
1 polymer ?
#
loop_
_entity_poly.entity_id
_entity_poly.type
_entity_poly.pdbx_seq_one_letter_code
_entity_poly.pdbx_strand_id
1 'polypeptide(L)'
;MTTIFGTVWGVTPALHSPLMSVTNAISGITAVGGLLMMGGGIMPSTLPHTLAASAAFISSINIFGGFLVTQRMLDMFRRPGDPKEHNYLYALPGAAFLGAYGTAISSGCSELEQMAYLGASLCCVGALAGLSSQKTSRLGNALGMIGVSGGIAATLGSMNMSPELAVQVAACMGGGAGIGTVIAKKIQITDLPQLVAAFHSLVGLAAVLTCFSTYMVDYPTFASDEAANAIKAALFLGTYIGGVTFSGSLVAYGKLQGLLNSAPLLLPGRHVLNSSLLAANVGAMAYYFMDDSMNVGLSTLPMPQMRQPMPSKQHSSWELISVPWPTISLMTA
;
A
#
# COMPACT_ATOMS: atom_id res chain seq x y z
N MET A 1 -4.66 -1.93 22.20
CA MET A 1 -5.39 -1.32 21.07
C MET A 1 -5.10 0.18 20.89
N THR A 2 -4.00 0.69 21.48
CA THR A 2 -3.73 2.13 21.69
C THR A 2 -2.62 2.72 20.82
N THR A 3 -1.84 1.92 20.09
CA THR A 3 -0.60 2.42 19.49
C THR A 3 -0.83 3.17 18.17
N ILE A 4 -1.42 2.55 17.13
CA ILE A 4 -1.53 3.22 15.80
C ILE A 4 -2.59 4.33 15.78
N PHE A 5 -3.77 4.09 16.37
CA PHE A 5 -4.82 5.12 16.44
C PHE A 5 -4.32 6.35 17.21
N GLY A 6 -3.71 6.16 18.38
CA GLY A 6 -3.10 7.25 19.13
C GLY A 6 -1.99 7.98 18.35
N THR A 7 -1.17 7.23 17.60
CA THR A 7 -0.11 7.79 16.76
C THR A 7 -0.64 8.71 15.66
N VAL A 8 -1.71 8.32 14.95
CA VAL A 8 -2.26 9.14 13.85
C VAL A 8 -2.97 10.39 14.39
N TRP A 9 -3.70 10.27 15.49
CA TRP A 9 -4.34 11.42 16.15
C TRP A 9 -3.34 12.44 16.71
N GLY A 10 -2.13 11.99 17.04
CA GLY A 10 -1.03 12.86 17.48
C GLY A 10 -0.33 13.63 16.35
N VAL A 11 -0.70 13.42 15.07
CA VAL A 11 -0.05 14.11 13.94
C VAL A 11 -0.40 15.59 13.93
N THR A 12 0.61 16.45 13.75
CA THR A 12 0.37 17.90 13.63
C THR A 12 -0.51 18.19 12.40
N PRO A 13 -1.58 19.00 12.48
CA PRO A 13 -2.48 19.25 11.35
C PRO A 13 -1.81 19.74 10.06
N ALA A 14 -0.73 20.53 10.18
CA ALA A 14 0.07 21.00 9.04
C ALA A 14 0.77 19.86 8.28
N LEU A 15 0.90 18.68 8.88
CA LEU A 15 1.59 17.52 8.32
C LEU A 15 0.61 16.45 7.78
N HIS A 16 -0.69 16.73 7.69
CA HIS A 16 -1.66 15.77 7.12
C HIS A 16 -1.37 15.41 5.65
N SER A 17 -0.93 16.36 4.82
CA SER A 17 -0.56 16.03 3.43
C SER A 17 0.69 15.15 3.34
N PRO A 18 1.80 15.45 4.05
CA PRO A 18 2.91 14.50 4.22
C PRO A 18 2.49 13.15 4.80
N LEU A 19 1.54 13.11 5.75
CA LEU A 19 1.02 11.87 6.32
C LEU A 19 0.32 11.01 5.27
N MET A 20 -0.51 11.60 4.42
CA MET A 20 -1.12 10.90 3.28
C MET A 20 -0.05 10.36 2.32
N SER A 21 1.00 11.13 2.06
CA SER A 21 2.10 10.71 1.20
C SER A 21 2.91 9.55 1.80
N VAL A 22 3.25 9.61 3.09
CA VAL A 22 4.07 8.56 3.74
C VAL A 22 3.27 7.26 3.90
N THR A 23 1.99 7.35 4.25
CA THR A 23 1.11 6.17 4.33
C THR A 23 0.94 5.53 2.96
N ASN A 24 0.80 6.34 1.90
CA ASN A 24 0.80 5.84 0.54
C ASN A 24 2.13 5.14 0.18
N ALA A 25 3.27 5.73 0.50
CA ALA A 25 4.59 5.11 0.25
C ALA A 25 4.74 3.76 0.98
N ILE A 26 4.36 3.71 2.27
CA ILE A 26 4.39 2.50 3.09
C ILE A 26 3.44 1.43 2.54
N SER A 27 2.25 1.82 2.07
CA SER A 27 1.29 0.87 1.50
C SER A 27 1.80 0.16 0.25
N GLY A 28 2.87 0.67 -0.39
CA GLY A 28 3.62 -0.04 -1.42
C GLY A 28 4.24 -1.36 -0.96
N ILE A 29 4.18 -1.70 0.34
CA ILE A 29 4.51 -3.04 0.86
C ILE A 29 3.65 -4.16 0.23
N THR A 30 2.61 -3.84 -0.53
CA THR A 30 1.95 -4.77 -1.47
C THR A 30 2.94 -5.50 -2.38
N ALA A 31 4.15 -4.93 -2.59
CA ALA A 31 5.25 -5.60 -3.29
C ALA A 31 5.59 -6.97 -2.67
N VAL A 32 5.51 -7.13 -1.33
CA VAL A 32 5.77 -8.41 -0.64
C VAL A 32 4.86 -9.52 -1.15
N GLY A 33 3.56 -9.24 -1.28
CA GLY A 33 2.61 -10.21 -1.83
C GLY A 33 2.90 -10.54 -3.30
N GLY A 34 3.32 -9.57 -4.10
CA GLY A 34 3.77 -9.83 -5.47
C GLY A 34 5.04 -10.69 -5.52
N LEU A 35 6.05 -10.35 -4.72
CA LEU A 35 7.34 -11.04 -4.66
C LEU A 35 7.17 -12.53 -4.30
N LEU A 36 6.38 -12.84 -3.28
CA LEU A 36 6.13 -14.22 -2.85
C LEU A 36 5.47 -15.08 -3.94
N MET A 37 4.72 -14.47 -4.85
CA MET A 37 4.04 -15.15 -5.95
C MET A 37 4.82 -15.10 -7.27
N MET A 38 6.00 -14.46 -7.31
CA MET A 38 6.85 -14.46 -8.50
C MET A 38 7.51 -15.83 -8.66
N GLY A 39 7.59 -16.31 -9.90
CA GLY A 39 8.20 -17.58 -10.22
C GLY A 39 8.48 -17.74 -11.71
N GLY A 40 9.05 -18.88 -12.08
CA GLY A 40 9.58 -19.13 -13.43
C GLY A 40 11.09 -18.98 -13.47
N GLY A 41 11.61 -18.17 -14.40
CA GLY A 41 13.03 -17.89 -14.55
C GLY A 41 13.27 -16.39 -14.72
N ILE A 42 14.06 -15.99 -15.73
CA ILE A 42 14.27 -14.55 -16.04
C ILE A 42 12.95 -13.89 -16.45
N MET A 43 12.09 -14.65 -17.12
CA MET A 43 10.74 -14.24 -17.53
C MET A 43 9.69 -15.08 -16.80
N PRO A 44 8.51 -14.50 -16.51
CA PRO A 44 7.40 -15.24 -15.91
C PRO A 44 6.92 -16.33 -16.88
N SER A 45 6.65 -17.52 -16.35
CA SER A 45 6.25 -18.69 -17.15
C SER A 45 4.74 -18.89 -17.28
N THR A 46 3.96 -18.33 -16.35
CA THR A 46 2.50 -18.49 -16.26
C THR A 46 1.84 -17.14 -16.02
N LEU A 47 0.53 -17.06 -16.29
CA LEU A 47 -0.23 -15.83 -16.05
C LEU A 47 -0.12 -15.33 -14.59
N PRO A 48 -0.25 -16.18 -13.54
CA PRO A 48 -0.03 -15.75 -12.16
C PRO A 48 1.35 -15.12 -11.94
N HIS A 49 2.42 -15.74 -12.45
CA HIS A 49 3.77 -15.15 -12.35
C HIS A 49 3.86 -13.78 -13.03
N THR A 50 3.16 -13.57 -14.15
CA THR A 50 3.09 -12.25 -14.81
C THR A 50 2.33 -11.23 -13.97
N LEU A 51 1.21 -11.62 -13.37
CA LEU A 51 0.42 -10.74 -12.48
C LEU A 51 1.22 -10.36 -11.23
N ALA A 52 1.90 -11.33 -10.61
CA ALA A 52 2.79 -11.15 -9.47
C ALA A 52 3.96 -10.20 -9.77
N ALA A 53 4.66 -10.44 -10.89
CA ALA A 53 5.75 -9.58 -11.34
C ALA A 53 5.27 -8.14 -11.63
N SER A 54 4.08 -8.00 -12.22
CA SER A 54 3.45 -6.70 -12.46
C SER A 54 3.11 -5.99 -11.15
N ALA A 55 2.56 -6.72 -10.17
CA ALA A 55 2.23 -6.19 -8.84
C ALA A 55 3.48 -5.69 -8.09
N ALA A 56 4.58 -6.46 -8.12
CA ALA A 56 5.86 -6.06 -7.55
C ALA A 56 6.45 -4.82 -8.25
N PHE A 57 6.43 -4.80 -9.58
CA PHE A 57 6.90 -3.67 -10.39
C PHE A 57 6.15 -2.36 -10.06
N ILE A 58 4.82 -2.36 -10.10
CA ILE A 58 4.03 -1.14 -9.82
C ILE A 58 4.10 -0.73 -8.35
N SER A 59 4.21 -1.70 -7.43
CA SER A 59 4.45 -1.41 -6.00
C SER A 59 5.79 -0.71 -5.80
N SER A 60 6.83 -1.13 -6.52
CA SER A 60 8.14 -0.46 -6.50
C SER A 60 8.07 0.99 -6.99
N ILE A 61 7.29 1.27 -8.05
CA ILE A 61 7.05 2.66 -8.49
C ILE A 61 6.48 3.49 -7.34
N ASN A 62 5.47 2.96 -6.63
CA ASN A 62 4.82 3.63 -5.51
C ASN A 62 5.78 3.84 -4.31
N ILE A 63 6.59 2.84 -3.95
CA ILE A 63 7.54 2.94 -2.82
C ILE A 63 8.52 4.09 -3.07
N PHE A 64 9.27 4.03 -4.17
CA PHE A 64 10.34 4.99 -4.44
C PHE A 64 9.79 6.37 -4.78
N GLY A 65 8.73 6.43 -5.58
CA GLY A 65 8.05 7.68 -5.88
C GLY A 65 7.43 8.33 -4.64
N GLY A 66 6.72 7.55 -3.82
CA GLY A 66 6.02 8.00 -2.62
C GLY A 66 6.95 8.52 -1.54
N PHE A 67 8.05 7.82 -1.21
CA PHE A 67 9.01 8.30 -0.22
C PHE A 67 9.73 9.57 -0.69
N LEU A 68 10.01 9.68 -1.99
CA LEU A 68 10.63 10.89 -2.53
C LEU A 68 9.67 12.08 -2.54
N VAL A 69 8.41 11.88 -2.91
CA VAL A 69 7.36 12.91 -2.80
C VAL A 69 7.20 13.35 -1.35
N THR A 70 7.16 12.41 -0.42
CA THR A 70 7.08 12.69 1.02
C THR A 70 8.26 13.55 1.46
N GLN A 71 9.49 13.20 1.08
CA GLN A 71 10.68 13.98 1.39
C GLN A 71 10.56 15.42 0.86
N ARG A 72 10.15 15.58 -0.41
CA ARG A 72 9.97 16.89 -1.03
C ARG A 72 8.92 17.74 -0.32
N MET A 73 7.81 17.15 0.13
CA MET A 73 6.80 17.84 0.93
C MET A 73 7.37 18.30 2.28
N LEU A 74 8.16 17.45 2.95
CA LEU A 74 8.74 17.75 4.26
C LEU A 74 9.83 18.83 4.19
N ASP A 75 10.58 18.88 3.09
CA ASP A 75 11.62 19.88 2.87
C ASP A 75 11.05 21.30 2.71
N MET A 76 9.77 21.44 2.34
CA MET A 76 9.09 22.74 2.28
C MET A 76 8.92 23.41 3.65
N PHE A 77 8.97 22.65 4.73
CA PHE A 77 8.83 23.18 6.08
C PHE A 77 10.15 23.68 6.68
N ARG A 78 11.27 23.47 5.98
CA ARG A 78 12.58 23.94 6.40
C ARG A 78 12.68 25.45 6.20
N ARG A 79 13.12 26.17 7.24
CA ARG A 79 13.21 27.62 7.21
C ARG A 79 14.64 28.08 6.94
N PRO A 80 14.82 29.24 6.29
CA PRO A 80 16.14 29.90 6.25
C PRO A 80 16.59 30.22 7.68
N GLY A 81 17.69 29.60 8.12
CA GLY A 81 18.26 29.78 9.48
C GLY A 81 18.12 28.57 10.40
N ASP A 82 17.37 27.54 10.02
CA ASP A 82 17.35 26.27 10.78
C ASP A 82 18.74 25.61 10.77
N PRO A 83 19.14 24.94 11.87
CA PRO A 83 20.41 24.24 11.93
C PRO A 83 20.53 23.20 10.81
N LYS A 84 21.76 22.92 10.38
CA LYS A 84 22.01 21.88 9.38
C LYS A 84 21.62 20.52 9.94
N GLU A 85 20.57 19.92 9.41
CA GLU A 85 20.19 18.53 9.73
C GLU A 85 21.08 17.54 8.98
N HIS A 86 21.43 16.45 9.64
CA HIS A 86 22.35 15.43 9.12
C HIS A 86 21.58 14.14 8.81
N ASN A 87 20.56 14.24 7.96
CA ASN A 87 19.61 13.14 7.69
C ASN A 87 20.26 11.89 7.10
N TYR A 88 21.44 12.02 6.48
CA TYR A 88 22.23 10.87 6.01
C TYR A 88 22.66 9.94 7.16
N LEU A 89 22.74 10.41 8.41
CA LEU A 89 23.05 9.58 9.57
C LEU A 89 21.99 8.51 9.84
N TYR A 90 20.74 8.73 9.40
CA TYR A 90 19.69 7.71 9.49
C TYR A 90 19.92 6.51 8.56
N ALA A 91 20.87 6.59 7.63
CA ALA A 91 21.33 5.43 6.88
C ALA A 91 22.06 4.41 7.78
N LEU A 92 22.66 4.84 8.89
CA LEU A 92 23.37 3.96 9.82
C LEU A 92 22.46 2.88 10.44
N PRO A 93 21.34 3.21 11.11
CA PRO A 93 20.44 2.18 11.63
C PRO A 93 19.80 1.32 10.53
N GLY A 94 19.52 1.88 9.35
CA GLY A 94 19.02 1.11 8.21
C GLY A 94 20.03 0.09 7.69
N ALA A 95 21.29 0.50 7.51
CA ALA A 95 22.38 -0.38 7.10
C ALA A 95 22.70 -1.43 8.17
N ALA A 96 22.65 -1.06 9.46
CA ALA A 96 22.82 -2.00 10.56
C ALA A 96 21.71 -3.05 10.56
N PHE A 97 20.45 -2.64 10.36
CA PHE A 97 19.30 -3.56 10.32
C PHE A 97 19.40 -4.54 9.15
N LEU A 98 19.61 -4.03 7.92
CA LEU A 98 19.75 -4.87 6.72
C LEU A 98 21.01 -5.74 6.77
N GLY A 99 22.12 -5.20 7.27
CA GLY A 99 23.39 -5.93 7.43
C GLY A 99 23.27 -7.06 8.44
N ALA A 100 22.69 -6.79 9.63
CA ALA A 100 22.46 -7.81 10.64
C ALA A 100 21.55 -8.93 10.08
N TYR A 101 20.46 -8.58 9.40
CA TYR A 101 19.57 -9.56 8.78
C TYR A 101 20.28 -10.38 7.68
N GLY A 102 21.06 -9.74 6.82
CA GLY A 102 21.84 -10.42 5.79
C GLY A 102 22.88 -11.39 6.37
N THR A 103 23.59 -10.99 7.43
CA THR A 103 24.54 -11.87 8.13
C THR A 103 23.84 -13.07 8.78
N ALA A 104 22.65 -12.85 9.35
CA ALA A 104 21.85 -13.92 9.95
C ALA A 104 21.40 -14.96 8.93
N ILE A 105 20.89 -14.54 7.77
CA ILE A 105 20.52 -15.46 6.68
C ILE A 105 21.75 -16.23 6.20
N SER A 106 22.87 -15.55 5.99
CA SER A 106 24.11 -16.22 5.55
C SER A 106 24.65 -17.24 6.54
N SER A 107 24.28 -17.13 7.82
CA SER A 107 24.64 -18.06 8.89
C SER A 107 23.62 -19.20 9.06
N GLY A 108 22.57 -19.25 8.23
CA GLY A 108 21.52 -20.27 8.28
C GLY A 108 20.38 -20.00 9.26
N CYS A 109 20.30 -18.81 9.86
CA CYS A 109 19.27 -18.45 10.83
C CYS A 109 18.02 -17.87 10.12
N SER A 110 17.25 -18.70 9.42
CA SER A 110 16.05 -18.30 8.68
C SER A 110 14.88 -17.85 9.59
N GLU A 111 14.88 -18.28 10.86
CA GLU A 111 13.85 -17.94 11.86
C GLU A 111 13.78 -16.44 12.19
N LEU A 112 14.81 -15.67 11.82
CA LEU A 112 14.86 -14.22 12.07
C LEU A 112 13.97 -13.39 11.13
N GLU A 113 13.35 -14.00 10.12
CA GLU A 113 12.39 -13.31 9.23
C GLU A 113 11.24 -12.67 10.02
N GLN A 114 10.62 -13.39 10.96
CA GLN A 114 9.52 -12.86 11.76
C GLN A 114 9.96 -11.68 12.64
N MET A 115 11.18 -11.72 13.16
CA MET A 115 11.75 -10.61 13.93
C MET A 115 12.05 -9.40 13.02
N ALA A 116 12.50 -9.64 11.79
CA ALA A 116 12.70 -8.59 10.80
C ALA A 116 11.36 -7.95 10.40
N TYR A 117 10.29 -8.71 10.21
CA TYR A 117 8.95 -8.15 9.98
C TYR A 117 8.44 -7.35 11.17
N LEU A 118 8.67 -7.82 12.40
CA LEU A 118 8.33 -7.06 13.60
C LEU A 118 9.10 -5.72 13.62
N GLY A 119 10.42 -5.75 13.43
CA GLY A 119 11.26 -4.55 13.37
C GLY A 119 10.80 -3.58 12.27
N ALA A 120 10.55 -4.09 11.06
CA ALA A 120 10.04 -3.33 9.93
C ALA A 120 8.69 -2.67 10.26
N SER A 121 7.77 -3.39 10.87
CA SER A 121 6.45 -2.87 11.28
C SER A 121 6.58 -1.77 12.34
N LEU A 122 7.47 -1.93 13.33
CA LEU A 122 7.73 -0.91 14.34
C LEU A 122 8.36 0.36 13.73
N CYS A 123 9.24 0.21 12.74
CA CYS A 123 9.76 1.33 11.97
C CYS A 123 8.66 2.06 11.18
N CYS A 124 7.72 1.33 10.56
CA CYS A 124 6.56 1.93 9.88
C CYS A 124 5.62 2.66 10.87
N VAL A 125 5.40 2.12 12.07
CA VAL A 125 4.65 2.83 13.13
C VAL A 125 5.42 4.08 13.58
N GLY A 126 6.73 3.96 13.76
CA GLY A 126 7.64 5.06 14.06
C GLY A 126 7.64 6.15 12.97
N ALA A 127 7.40 5.77 11.71
CA ALA A 127 7.26 6.71 10.61
C ALA A 127 6.09 7.66 10.84
N LEU A 128 4.92 7.13 11.20
CA LEU A 128 3.73 7.90 11.51
C LEU A 128 3.91 8.72 12.80
N ALA A 129 4.52 8.12 13.82
CA ALA A 129 4.81 8.81 15.08
C ALA A 129 5.78 9.99 14.89
N GLY A 130 6.74 9.86 13.98
CA GLY A 130 7.67 10.93 13.61
C GLY A 130 6.96 12.17 13.05
N LEU A 131 5.79 12.01 12.43
CA LEU A 131 4.98 13.13 11.92
C LEU A 131 4.17 13.86 13.00
N SER A 132 4.26 13.45 14.27
CA SER A 132 3.65 14.18 15.40
C SER A 132 4.20 15.59 15.58
N SER A 133 5.43 15.87 15.12
CA SER A 133 6.01 17.20 15.14
C SER A 133 6.79 17.53 13.86
N GLN A 134 6.83 18.82 13.53
CA GLN A 134 7.65 19.34 12.42
C GLN A 134 9.14 19.00 12.56
N LYS A 135 9.66 18.92 13.79
CA LYS A 135 11.08 18.65 14.07
C LYS A 135 11.46 17.19 13.79
N THR A 136 10.54 16.27 14.04
CA THR A 136 10.76 14.82 13.91
C THR A 136 10.25 14.24 12.60
N SER A 137 9.57 15.04 11.77
CA SER A 137 8.89 14.57 10.55
C SER A 137 9.83 13.87 9.55
N ARG A 138 11.06 14.38 9.42
CA ARG A 138 12.10 13.81 8.54
C ARG A 138 12.67 12.50 9.06
N LEU A 139 12.81 12.36 10.40
CA LEU A 139 13.07 11.06 11.02
C LEU A 139 11.93 10.08 10.72
N GLY A 140 10.67 10.54 10.77
CA GLY A 140 9.52 9.74 10.39
C GLY A 140 9.64 9.17 8.96
N ASN A 141 9.98 10.02 7.98
CA ASN A 141 10.20 9.56 6.60
C ASN A 141 11.35 8.53 6.51
N ALA A 142 12.45 8.75 7.24
CA ALA A 142 13.58 7.82 7.27
C ALA A 142 13.20 6.46 7.91
N LEU A 143 12.46 6.46 9.02
CA LEU A 143 11.96 5.23 9.64
C LEU A 143 11.02 4.48 8.71
N GLY A 144 10.18 5.17 7.93
CA GLY A 144 9.35 4.55 6.92
C GLY A 144 10.17 3.84 5.84
N MET A 145 11.24 4.48 5.33
CA MET A 145 12.16 3.87 4.36
C MET A 145 12.90 2.66 4.96
N ILE A 146 13.32 2.72 6.22
CA ILE A 146 13.94 1.58 6.92
C ILE A 146 12.94 0.43 7.09
N GLY A 147 11.70 0.74 7.47
CA GLY A 147 10.66 -0.26 7.66
C GLY A 147 10.31 -0.99 6.37
N VAL A 148 10.04 -0.25 5.29
CA VAL A 148 9.70 -0.85 3.99
C VAL A 148 10.88 -1.62 3.40
N SER A 149 12.11 -1.07 3.46
CA SER A 149 13.29 -1.78 2.96
C SER A 149 13.59 -3.05 3.75
N GLY A 150 13.43 -3.02 5.08
CA GLY A 150 13.55 -4.21 5.93
C GLY A 150 12.50 -5.27 5.67
N GLY A 151 11.23 -4.88 5.47
CA GLY A 151 10.16 -5.81 5.12
C GLY A 151 10.40 -6.50 3.77
N ILE A 152 10.80 -5.73 2.75
CA ILE A 152 11.17 -6.29 1.44
C ILE A 152 12.39 -7.19 1.56
N ALA A 153 13.43 -6.78 2.29
CA ALA A 153 14.61 -7.61 2.50
C ALA A 153 14.27 -8.92 3.21
N ALA A 154 13.39 -8.88 4.21
CA ALA A 154 12.91 -10.07 4.91
C ALA A 154 12.22 -11.06 3.95
N THR A 155 11.35 -10.56 3.08
CA THR A 155 10.69 -11.39 2.05
C THR A 155 11.70 -11.95 1.04
N LEU A 156 12.63 -11.15 0.55
CA LEU A 156 13.67 -11.63 -0.36
C LEU A 156 14.57 -12.69 0.29
N GLY A 157 14.78 -12.58 1.61
CA GLY A 157 15.57 -13.52 2.39
C GLY A 157 14.90 -14.88 2.61
N SER A 158 13.57 -14.92 2.63
CA SER A 158 12.80 -16.17 2.77
C SER A 158 12.52 -16.86 1.44
N MET A 159 12.63 -16.13 0.33
CA MET A 159 12.50 -16.69 -1.00
C MET A 159 13.75 -17.51 -1.39
N ASN A 160 13.55 -18.79 -1.71
CA ASN A 160 14.57 -19.63 -2.36
C ASN A 160 14.74 -19.23 -3.84
N MET A 161 15.39 -18.09 -4.09
CA MET A 161 15.54 -17.53 -5.43
C MET A 161 16.63 -18.28 -6.22
N SER A 162 16.27 -18.78 -7.41
CA SER A 162 17.28 -19.14 -8.41
C SER A 162 17.96 -17.86 -8.94
N PRO A 163 19.19 -17.93 -9.48
CA PRO A 163 19.85 -16.77 -10.09
C PRO A 163 18.99 -16.08 -11.16
N GLU A 164 18.22 -16.84 -11.92
CA GLU A 164 17.31 -16.34 -12.96
C GLU A 164 16.15 -15.54 -12.35
N LEU A 165 15.50 -16.07 -11.31
CA LEU A 165 14.42 -15.36 -10.61
C LEU A 165 14.95 -14.11 -9.90
N ALA A 166 16.16 -14.16 -9.33
CA ALA A 166 16.80 -12.99 -8.72
C ALA A 166 17.01 -11.85 -9.74
N VAL A 167 17.39 -12.19 -10.98
CA VAL A 167 17.48 -11.21 -12.09
C VAL A 167 16.10 -10.63 -12.42
N GLN A 168 15.06 -11.46 -12.50
CA GLN A 168 13.69 -11.00 -12.74
C GLN A 168 13.22 -10.02 -11.64
N VAL A 169 13.41 -10.39 -10.37
CA VAL A 169 13.08 -9.56 -9.21
C VAL A 169 13.84 -8.24 -9.23
N ALA A 170 15.16 -8.28 -9.46
CA ALA A 170 15.99 -7.09 -9.56
C ALA A 170 15.56 -6.17 -10.71
N ALA A 171 15.21 -6.74 -11.87
CA ALA A 171 14.70 -5.98 -13.02
C ALA A 171 13.35 -5.32 -12.72
N CYS A 172 12.40 -6.05 -12.10
CA CYS A 172 11.08 -5.53 -11.76
C CYS A 172 11.18 -4.43 -10.68
N MET A 173 11.86 -4.72 -9.57
CA MET A 173 12.00 -3.78 -8.47
C MET A 173 12.84 -2.58 -8.88
N GLY A 174 13.97 -2.78 -9.56
CA GLY A 174 14.85 -1.71 -10.03
C GLY A 174 14.21 -0.84 -11.12
N GLY A 175 13.50 -1.44 -12.08
CA GLY A 175 12.77 -0.71 -13.11
C GLY A 175 11.67 0.16 -12.52
N GLY A 176 10.85 -0.40 -11.61
CA GLY A 176 9.82 0.37 -10.91
C GLY A 176 10.41 1.50 -10.06
N ALA A 177 11.49 1.22 -9.33
CA ALA A 177 12.21 2.21 -8.53
C ALA A 177 12.71 3.39 -9.36
N GLY A 178 13.31 3.08 -10.53
CA GLY A 178 13.79 4.07 -11.48
C GLY A 178 12.67 4.96 -11.99
N ILE A 179 11.56 4.38 -12.44
CA ILE A 179 10.39 5.12 -12.95
C ILE A 179 9.79 6.00 -11.85
N GLY A 180 9.49 5.44 -10.67
CA GLY A 180 8.92 6.16 -9.54
C GLY A 180 9.78 7.35 -9.12
N THR A 181 11.10 7.15 -9.04
CA THR A 181 12.07 8.20 -8.73
C THR A 181 12.07 9.30 -9.80
N VAL A 182 12.10 8.95 -11.08
CA VAL A 182 12.13 9.93 -12.17
C VAL A 182 10.86 10.78 -12.20
N ILE A 183 9.69 10.15 -12.06
CA ILE A 183 8.40 10.87 -12.00
C ILE A 183 8.38 11.81 -10.79
N ALA A 184 8.72 11.30 -9.60
CA ALA A 184 8.70 12.08 -8.37
C ALA A 184 9.71 13.23 -8.35
N LYS A 185 10.81 13.18 -9.13
CA LYS A 185 11.75 14.31 -9.27
C LYS A 185 11.25 15.39 -10.23
N LYS A 186 10.57 14.99 -11.31
CA LYS A 186 10.17 15.91 -12.38
C LYS A 186 8.91 16.73 -12.08
N ILE A 187 8.04 16.24 -11.19
CA ILE A 187 6.79 16.91 -10.87
C ILE A 187 7.03 18.23 -10.10
N GLN A 188 6.16 19.22 -10.27
CA GLN A 188 6.22 20.46 -9.50
C GLN A 188 5.71 20.27 -8.07
N ILE A 189 6.09 21.16 -7.16
CA ILE A 189 5.69 21.08 -5.75
C ILE A 189 4.18 21.31 -5.56
N THR A 190 3.58 22.18 -6.37
CA THR A 190 2.13 22.43 -6.41
C THR A 190 1.33 21.19 -6.81
N ASP A 191 1.98 20.29 -7.53
CA ASP A 191 1.38 19.13 -8.18
C ASP A 191 1.65 17.83 -7.38
N LEU A 192 2.25 17.93 -6.20
CA LEU A 192 2.50 16.75 -5.36
C LEU A 192 1.21 16.07 -4.87
N PRO A 193 0.11 16.78 -4.49
CA PRO A 193 -1.12 16.12 -4.04
C PRO A 193 -1.74 15.19 -5.10
N GLN A 194 -1.76 15.62 -6.37
CA GLN A 194 -2.25 14.79 -7.48
C GLN A 194 -1.31 13.61 -7.76
N LEU A 195 0.00 13.78 -7.63
CA LEU A 195 0.92 12.65 -7.78
C LEU A 195 0.73 11.60 -6.67
N VAL A 196 0.47 12.02 -5.42
CA VAL A 196 0.12 11.09 -4.34
C VAL A 196 -1.15 10.31 -4.69
N ALA A 197 -2.18 10.96 -5.23
CA ALA A 197 -3.38 10.27 -5.69
C ALA A 197 -3.08 9.27 -6.82
N ALA A 198 -2.25 9.64 -7.81
CA ALA A 198 -1.85 8.73 -8.88
C ALA A 198 -1.10 7.50 -8.33
N PHE A 199 -0.16 7.69 -7.41
CA PHE A 199 0.58 6.58 -6.80
C PHE A 199 -0.30 5.67 -5.93
N HIS A 200 -1.30 6.22 -5.23
CA HIS A 200 -2.27 5.41 -4.48
C HIS A 200 -3.12 4.50 -5.38
N SER A 201 -3.37 4.92 -6.63
CA SER A 201 -4.02 4.02 -7.60
C SER A 201 -3.15 2.79 -7.92
N LEU A 202 -1.83 2.94 -7.98
CA LEU A 202 -0.90 1.81 -8.25
C LEU A 202 -0.95 0.77 -7.13
N VAL A 203 -1.13 1.19 -5.88
CA VAL A 203 -1.30 0.28 -4.73
C VAL A 203 -2.59 -0.52 -4.86
N GLY A 204 -3.69 0.14 -5.21
CA GLY A 204 -4.98 -0.54 -5.44
C GLY A 204 -4.89 -1.57 -6.56
N LEU A 205 -4.23 -1.23 -7.67
CA LEU A 205 -3.99 -2.17 -8.77
C LEU A 205 -3.06 -3.32 -8.35
N ALA A 206 -1.99 -3.05 -7.60
CA ALA A 206 -1.09 -4.08 -7.09
C ALA A 206 -1.83 -5.09 -6.21
N ALA A 207 -2.68 -4.61 -5.30
CA ALA A 207 -3.49 -5.47 -4.44
C ALA A 207 -4.40 -6.40 -5.27
N VAL A 208 -5.09 -5.86 -6.28
CA VAL A 208 -5.92 -6.66 -7.20
C VAL A 208 -5.09 -7.71 -7.91
N LEU A 209 -3.98 -7.32 -8.54
CA LEU A 209 -3.11 -8.26 -9.27
C LEU A 209 -2.56 -9.37 -8.38
N THR A 210 -2.14 -9.02 -7.15
CA THR A 210 -1.69 -9.99 -6.15
C THR A 210 -2.82 -10.95 -5.77
N CYS A 211 -4.03 -10.46 -5.47
CA CYS A 211 -5.16 -11.33 -5.11
C CYS A 211 -5.53 -12.29 -6.24
N PHE A 212 -5.56 -11.84 -7.49
CA PHE A 212 -5.79 -12.71 -8.64
C PHE A 212 -4.67 -13.75 -8.80
N SER A 213 -3.40 -13.34 -8.66
CA SER A 213 -2.26 -14.24 -8.73
C SER A 213 -2.33 -15.33 -7.64
N THR A 214 -2.53 -14.92 -6.39
CA THR A 214 -2.62 -15.84 -5.24
C THR A 214 -3.80 -16.79 -5.39
N TYR A 215 -4.98 -16.31 -5.81
CA TYR A 215 -6.13 -17.19 -6.05
C TYR A 215 -5.82 -18.28 -7.07
N MET A 216 -5.15 -17.94 -8.18
CA MET A 216 -4.82 -18.91 -9.23
C MET A 216 -3.77 -19.94 -8.81
N VAL A 217 -2.79 -19.54 -7.99
CA VAL A 217 -1.72 -20.43 -7.51
C VAL A 217 -2.22 -21.35 -6.40
N ASP A 218 -3.01 -20.82 -5.46
CA ASP A 218 -3.51 -21.56 -4.31
C ASP A 218 -4.80 -22.33 -4.61
N TYR A 219 -5.42 -22.13 -5.78
CA TYR A 219 -6.65 -22.82 -6.17
C TYR A 219 -6.62 -24.35 -5.94
N PRO A 220 -5.55 -25.08 -6.31
CA PRO A 220 -5.48 -26.52 -6.10
C PRO A 220 -5.44 -26.94 -4.62
N THR A 221 -4.99 -26.07 -3.72
CA THR A 221 -4.84 -26.39 -2.29
C THR A 221 -6.11 -26.14 -1.49
N PHE A 222 -7.04 -25.33 -2.02
CA PHE A 222 -8.30 -24.99 -1.34
C PHE A 222 -9.19 -26.20 -1.02
N ALA A 223 -9.07 -27.30 -1.77
CA ALA A 223 -9.84 -28.52 -1.49
C ALA A 223 -9.38 -29.24 -0.21
N SER A 224 -8.14 -29.04 0.21
CA SER A 224 -7.50 -29.75 1.33
C SER A 224 -7.17 -28.89 2.53
N ASP A 225 -7.26 -27.55 2.40
CA ASP A 225 -6.89 -26.61 3.44
C ASP A 225 -8.11 -26.21 4.29
N GLU A 226 -8.05 -26.47 5.60
CA GLU A 226 -9.08 -26.07 6.55
C GLU A 226 -9.26 -24.53 6.61
N ALA A 227 -8.21 -23.77 6.26
CA ALA A 227 -8.22 -22.31 6.21
C ALA A 227 -8.65 -21.75 4.85
N ALA A 228 -9.02 -22.59 3.86
CA ALA A 228 -9.33 -22.15 2.50
C ALA A 228 -10.37 -21.04 2.43
N ASN A 229 -11.44 -21.12 3.23
CA ASN A 229 -12.49 -20.10 3.26
C ASN A 229 -12.00 -18.75 3.81
N ALA A 230 -11.07 -18.76 4.77
CA ALA A 230 -10.48 -17.53 5.30
C ALA A 230 -9.57 -16.86 4.24
N ILE A 231 -8.79 -17.66 3.51
CA ILE A 231 -7.94 -17.17 2.41
C ILE A 231 -8.81 -16.63 1.28
N LYS A 232 -9.81 -17.39 0.82
CA LYS A 232 -10.82 -16.95 -0.16
C LYS A 232 -11.47 -15.61 0.27
N ALA A 233 -11.88 -15.47 1.54
CA ALA A 233 -12.44 -14.22 2.05
C ALA A 233 -11.45 -13.04 1.96
N ALA A 234 -10.20 -13.25 2.36
CA ALA A 234 -9.15 -12.24 2.30
C ALA A 234 -8.85 -11.81 0.86
N LEU A 235 -8.82 -12.76 -0.08
CA LEU A 235 -8.61 -12.48 -1.51
C LEU A 235 -9.77 -11.67 -2.12
N PHE A 236 -11.02 -12.04 -1.79
CA PHE A 236 -12.19 -11.30 -2.25
C PHE A 236 -12.20 -9.87 -1.72
N LEU A 237 -12.01 -9.68 -0.40
CA LEU A 237 -11.99 -8.37 0.23
C LEU A 237 -10.80 -7.52 -0.23
N GLY A 238 -9.62 -8.13 -0.38
CA GLY A 238 -8.43 -7.47 -0.90
C GLY A 238 -8.63 -6.95 -2.33
N THR A 239 -9.26 -7.77 -3.19
CA THR A 239 -9.61 -7.37 -4.55
C THR A 239 -10.63 -6.22 -4.55
N TYR A 240 -11.69 -6.31 -3.73
CA TYR A 240 -12.69 -5.25 -3.60
C TYR A 240 -12.07 -3.91 -3.17
N ILE A 241 -11.32 -3.92 -2.06
CA ILE A 241 -10.69 -2.72 -1.51
C ILE A 241 -9.67 -2.16 -2.51
N GLY A 242 -8.88 -3.01 -3.15
CA GLY A 242 -7.91 -2.63 -4.17
C GLY A 242 -8.59 -1.98 -5.39
N GLY A 243 -9.67 -2.56 -5.90
CA GLY A 243 -10.43 -2.04 -7.04
C GLY A 243 -11.10 -0.69 -6.77
N VAL A 244 -11.69 -0.52 -5.59
CA VAL A 244 -12.25 0.77 -5.15
C VAL A 244 -11.14 1.82 -4.98
N THR A 245 -9.99 1.43 -4.42
CA THR A 245 -8.84 2.32 -4.25
C THR A 245 -8.25 2.76 -5.58
N PHE A 246 -8.08 1.84 -6.52
CA PHE A 246 -7.59 2.11 -7.88
C PHE A 246 -8.48 3.12 -8.60
N SER A 247 -9.77 2.81 -8.72
CA SER A 247 -10.71 3.65 -9.45
C SER A 247 -10.96 5.00 -8.78
N GLY A 248 -11.11 5.04 -7.45
CA GLY A 248 -11.30 6.28 -6.69
C GLY A 248 -10.10 7.21 -6.79
N SER A 249 -8.89 6.65 -6.74
CA SER A 249 -7.65 7.42 -6.85
C SER A 249 -7.43 7.99 -8.26
N LEU A 250 -7.82 7.29 -9.32
CA LEU A 250 -7.80 7.82 -10.69
C LEU A 250 -8.77 8.98 -10.89
N VAL A 251 -9.99 8.89 -10.33
CA VAL A 251 -10.95 10.00 -10.36
C VAL A 251 -10.42 11.20 -9.57
N ALA A 252 -9.82 10.97 -8.39
CA ALA A 252 -9.20 12.03 -7.59
C ALA A 252 -8.05 12.71 -8.34
N TYR A 253 -7.15 11.93 -8.95
CA TYR A 253 -6.10 12.44 -9.82
C TYR A 253 -6.66 13.29 -10.96
N GLY A 254 -7.65 12.78 -11.70
CA GLY A 254 -8.26 13.48 -12.82
C GLY A 254 -8.90 14.81 -12.42
N LYS A 255 -9.52 14.88 -11.24
CA LYS A 255 -10.08 16.13 -10.69
C LYS A 255 -9.00 17.13 -10.29
N LEU A 256 -7.94 16.69 -9.61
CA LEU A 256 -6.86 17.57 -9.18
C LEU A 256 -6.05 18.13 -10.37
N GLN A 257 -5.88 17.33 -11.42
CA GLN A 257 -5.24 17.74 -12.68
C GLN A 257 -6.10 18.67 -13.55
N GLY A 258 -7.38 18.85 -13.22
CA GLY A 258 -8.33 19.57 -14.07
C GLY A 258 -8.74 18.83 -15.34
N LEU A 259 -8.44 17.52 -15.45
CA LEU A 259 -8.92 16.66 -16.54
C LEU A 259 -10.42 16.32 -16.37
N LEU A 260 -10.90 16.32 -15.12
CA LEU A 260 -12.30 16.11 -14.76
C LEU A 260 -12.86 17.34 -14.05
N ASN A 261 -14.16 17.58 -14.17
CA ASN A 261 -14.81 18.68 -13.46
C ASN A 261 -14.73 18.47 -11.94
N SER A 262 -14.24 19.49 -11.22
CA SER A 262 -14.16 19.50 -9.76
C SER A 262 -15.54 19.46 -9.10
N ALA A 263 -16.59 19.97 -9.77
CA ALA A 263 -17.96 19.95 -9.28
C ALA A 263 -18.42 18.51 -8.92
N PRO A 264 -19.18 18.32 -7.83
CA PRO A 264 -19.78 17.04 -7.52
C PRO A 264 -20.77 16.61 -8.62
N LEU A 265 -20.51 15.49 -9.28
CA LEU A 265 -21.43 14.89 -10.23
C LEU A 265 -22.49 14.11 -9.45
N LEU A 266 -23.73 14.58 -9.46
CA LEU A 266 -24.84 13.96 -8.72
C LEU A 266 -25.73 13.18 -9.70
N LEU A 267 -25.60 11.86 -9.70
CA LEU A 267 -26.46 10.98 -10.48
C LEU A 267 -27.87 10.89 -9.85
N PRO A 268 -28.95 10.87 -10.65
CA PRO A 268 -30.29 10.52 -10.17
C PRO A 268 -30.28 9.14 -9.49
N GLY A 269 -30.87 9.03 -8.30
CA GLY A 269 -30.92 7.75 -7.59
C GLY A 269 -29.57 7.19 -7.09
N ARG A 270 -28.51 8.01 -6.98
CA ARG A 270 -27.16 7.58 -6.56
C ARG A 270 -27.10 6.67 -5.32
N HIS A 271 -27.99 6.87 -4.36
CA HIS A 271 -28.02 6.05 -3.14
C HIS A 271 -28.49 4.64 -3.47
N VAL A 272 -29.52 4.50 -4.31
CA VAL A 272 -29.99 3.21 -4.83
C VAL A 272 -28.88 2.53 -5.63
N LEU A 273 -28.21 3.26 -6.53
CA LEU A 273 -27.09 2.72 -7.32
C LEU A 273 -25.93 2.22 -6.44
N ASN A 274 -25.51 3.00 -5.45
CA ASN A 274 -24.44 2.60 -4.56
C ASN A 274 -24.85 1.40 -3.68
N SER A 275 -26.09 1.40 -3.17
CA SER A 275 -26.64 0.27 -2.41
C SER A 275 -26.77 -0.99 -3.26
N SER A 276 -27.17 -0.88 -4.53
CA SER A 276 -27.27 -2.03 -5.44
C SER A 276 -25.89 -2.58 -5.80
N LEU A 277 -24.89 -1.71 -6.02
CA LEU A 277 -23.51 -2.15 -6.26
C LEU A 277 -22.92 -2.85 -5.03
N LEU A 278 -23.20 -2.35 -3.83
CA LEU A 278 -22.79 -3.02 -2.59
C LEU A 278 -23.48 -4.37 -2.43
N ALA A 279 -24.80 -4.43 -2.63
CA ALA A 279 -25.57 -5.67 -2.55
C ALA A 279 -25.10 -6.69 -3.59
N ALA A 280 -24.77 -6.25 -4.80
CA ALA A 280 -24.20 -7.10 -5.85
C ALA A 280 -22.84 -7.68 -5.44
N ASN A 281 -21.97 -6.90 -4.81
CA ASN A 281 -20.69 -7.42 -4.29
C ASN A 281 -20.89 -8.44 -3.16
N VAL A 282 -21.84 -8.20 -2.24
CA VAL A 282 -22.17 -9.17 -1.18
C VAL A 282 -22.75 -10.46 -1.78
N GLY A 283 -23.62 -10.35 -2.79
CA GLY A 283 -24.15 -11.50 -3.52
C GLY A 283 -23.07 -12.27 -4.27
N ALA A 284 -22.13 -11.56 -4.93
CA ALA A 284 -20.98 -12.18 -5.60
C ALA A 284 -20.08 -12.91 -4.60
N MET A 285 -19.85 -12.35 -3.42
CA MET A 285 -19.11 -13.00 -2.34
C MET A 285 -19.81 -14.28 -1.87
N ALA A 286 -21.14 -14.27 -1.70
CA ALA A 286 -21.89 -15.47 -1.35
C ALA A 286 -21.75 -16.55 -2.43
N TYR A 287 -21.91 -16.18 -3.71
CA TYR A 287 -21.76 -17.13 -4.82
C TYR A 287 -20.33 -17.70 -4.94
N TYR A 288 -19.31 -16.86 -4.69
CA TYR A 288 -17.90 -17.24 -4.65
C TYR A 288 -17.57 -18.32 -3.59
N PHE A 289 -18.35 -18.40 -2.50
CA PHE A 289 -18.21 -19.45 -1.49
C PHE A 289 -19.04 -20.71 -1.78
N MET A 290 -20.07 -20.61 -2.61
CA MET A 290 -20.95 -21.74 -2.93
C MET A 290 -20.42 -22.62 -4.06
N ASP A 291 -19.57 -22.07 -4.92
CA ASP A 291 -19.00 -22.76 -6.06
C ASP A 291 -17.47 -22.81 -5.96
N ASP A 292 -16.92 -24.02 -6.11
CA ASP A 292 -15.48 -24.26 -6.04
C ASP A 292 -14.80 -24.24 -7.40
N SER A 293 -15.52 -23.93 -8.49
CA SER A 293 -14.93 -23.80 -9.82
C SER A 293 -14.01 -22.59 -9.93
N MET A 294 -12.83 -22.78 -10.50
CA MET A 294 -11.86 -21.70 -10.73
C MET A 294 -12.44 -20.56 -11.57
N ASN A 295 -13.28 -20.89 -12.57
CA ASN A 295 -13.88 -19.89 -13.46
C ASN A 295 -14.90 -19.02 -12.73
N VAL A 296 -15.71 -19.63 -11.85
CA VAL A 296 -16.64 -18.89 -10.99
C VAL A 296 -15.86 -18.05 -10.00
N GLY A 297 -14.81 -18.62 -9.41
CA GLY A 297 -13.87 -17.92 -8.55
C GLY A 297 -13.31 -16.64 -9.15
N LEU A 298 -12.69 -16.74 -10.32
CA LEU A 298 -12.05 -15.61 -10.99
C LEU A 298 -13.04 -14.57 -11.52
N SER A 299 -14.23 -14.99 -11.96
CA SER A 299 -15.25 -14.07 -12.50
C SER A 299 -16.03 -13.31 -11.42
N THR A 300 -16.11 -13.87 -10.22
CA THR A 300 -16.81 -13.23 -9.07
C THR A 300 -15.90 -12.32 -8.26
N LEU A 301 -14.58 -12.42 -8.43
CA LEU A 301 -13.65 -11.45 -7.84
C LEU A 301 -14.00 -10.03 -8.31
N PRO A 302 -14.18 -9.06 -7.39
CA PRO A 302 -14.67 -7.74 -7.72
C PRO A 302 -13.77 -7.00 -8.72
N MET A 303 -14.30 -6.65 -9.88
CA MET A 303 -13.62 -5.72 -10.79
C MET A 303 -13.68 -4.29 -10.24
N PRO A 304 -12.75 -3.39 -10.63
CA PRO A 304 -12.70 -2.03 -10.11
C PRO A 304 -14.03 -1.29 -10.31
N GLN A 305 -14.77 -1.05 -9.23
CA GLN A 305 -16.02 -0.29 -9.30
C GLN A 305 -15.77 1.18 -9.01
N MET A 306 -16.17 2.05 -9.93
CA MET A 306 -16.10 3.49 -9.71
C MET A 306 -17.05 3.91 -8.58
N ARG A 307 -16.47 4.31 -7.44
CA ARG A 307 -17.20 5.06 -6.42
C ARG A 307 -17.34 6.51 -6.89
N GLN A 308 -18.57 6.99 -7.05
CA GLN A 308 -18.80 8.40 -7.38
C GLN A 308 -18.30 9.31 -6.24
N PRO A 309 -17.62 10.43 -6.55
CA PRO A 309 -17.13 11.36 -5.54
C PRO A 309 -18.30 11.99 -4.78
N MET A 310 -18.27 11.90 -3.44
CA MET A 310 -19.28 12.54 -2.59
C MET A 310 -19.19 14.07 -2.68
N PRO A 311 -20.31 14.80 -2.54
CA PRO A 311 -20.29 16.26 -2.57
C PRO A 311 -19.48 16.83 -1.41
N SER A 312 -18.52 17.70 -1.75
CA SER A 312 -17.79 18.54 -0.81
C SER A 312 -18.73 19.59 -0.24
N LYS A 313 -19.30 19.34 0.94
CA LYS A 313 -19.69 20.40 1.86
C LYS A 313 -18.66 20.42 2.99
N GLN A 314 -17.63 21.24 2.87
CA GLN A 314 -17.22 22.24 3.87
C GLN A 314 -15.84 22.79 3.56
N HIS A 315 -15.77 24.12 3.60
CA HIS A 315 -14.55 24.89 3.62
C HIS A 315 -13.68 24.48 4.82
N SER A 316 -12.36 24.42 4.58
CA SER A 316 -11.31 24.73 5.56
C SER A 316 -11.56 24.27 7.00
N SER A 317 -11.51 22.96 7.27
CA SER A 317 -11.14 22.34 8.55
C SER A 317 -11.25 20.83 8.37
N TRP A 318 -10.15 20.12 8.59
CA TRP A 318 -10.09 18.66 8.57
C TRP A 318 -10.78 18.05 9.80
N GLU A 319 -12.08 18.30 9.97
CA GLU A 319 -12.90 17.61 10.95
C GLU A 319 -13.42 16.31 10.35
N LEU A 320 -12.72 15.24 10.69
CA LEU A 320 -13.25 13.92 11.04
C LEU A 320 -14.10 13.18 9.98
N ILE A 321 -13.46 12.14 9.45
CA ILE A 321 -14.07 10.83 9.30
C ILE A 321 -14.55 10.39 10.71
N SER A 322 -15.71 10.87 11.13
CA SER A 322 -16.49 10.31 12.23
C SER A 322 -17.58 9.44 11.60
N VAL A 323 -17.26 8.17 11.37
CA VAL A 323 -18.28 7.14 11.36
C VAL A 323 -18.87 7.13 12.77
N PRO A 324 -20.18 7.34 12.97
CA PRO A 324 -20.77 7.11 14.28
C PRO A 324 -20.72 5.61 14.54
N TRP A 325 -19.70 5.17 15.27
CA TRP A 325 -19.70 3.86 15.90
C TRP A 325 -20.81 3.86 16.96
N PRO A 326 -21.69 2.84 17.01
CA PRO A 326 -22.58 2.71 18.14
C PRO A 326 -21.73 2.59 19.40
N THR A 327 -21.93 3.52 20.32
CA THR A 327 -21.43 3.52 21.68
C THR A 327 -21.81 2.19 22.33
N ILE A 328 -20.87 1.26 22.44
CA ILE A 328 -20.96 0.18 23.42
C ILE A 328 -20.81 0.86 24.77
N SER A 329 -21.94 1.19 25.38
CA SER A 329 -22.00 1.66 26.75
C SER A 329 -21.53 0.52 27.63
N LEU A 330 -20.32 0.67 28.18
CA LEU A 330 -19.89 -0.04 29.38
C LEU A 330 -20.91 0.28 30.48
N MET A 331 -21.82 -0.66 30.75
CA MET A 331 -22.48 -0.74 32.03
C MET A 331 -21.67 -1.70 32.89
N THR A 332 -21.06 -1.12 33.90
CA THR A 332 -20.62 -1.75 35.13
C THR A 332 -21.69 -2.70 35.70
N ALA A 333 -21.30 -3.95 35.91
CA ALA A 333 -21.67 -4.80 37.04
C ALA A 333 -20.55 -5.84 37.22
#